data_AF-A0A8T4GJT5-F1
#
_entry.id   AF-A0A8T4GJT5-F1
#
_cell.length_a   1.000
_cell.length_b   1.000
_cell.length_c   1.000
_cell.angle_alpha   90.00
_cell.angle_beta   90.00
_cell.angle_gamma   90.00
#
_symmetry.space_group_name_H-M   'P 1'
#
loop_
_entity.id
_entity.type
_entity.pdbx_description
1 polymer ?
#
loop_
_entity_poly.entity_id
_entity_poly.type
_entity_poly.pdbx_seq_one_letter_code
_entity_poly.pdbx_strand_id
1 'polypeptide(L)'
;MVSDEVGAVGGVGALVAAFRHDVHKLRGRSHADAEREVCGVRVNESVACGADGDAAVLSRPDGDPEVTVERHVSPVRLSLVTGATVADRGEVPASLEEVRGLVVPGCSDSAELHAAWLTSGVAARFNESVYVPYTSLKYHTLLVAALLDNYRAGYAFDDLFMVAERPARGPPTGEDDGAAAALAADVVVSCRTVLWTSEVAVRVTGDPPCNGAVASLGAGPVRSFADTWSRLTAQPLDLDREWLRVVDAQVRRIRSFSTALQYVEDVVEGGDAVELRGGVGR
;
A
#
# COMPACT_ATOMS: atom_id res chain seq x y z
N MET A 1 0.24 -44.72 -23.95
CA MET A 1 0.55 -44.08 -22.66
C MET A 1 0.73 -42.61 -22.95
N VAL A 2 -0.33 -41.84 -22.72
CA VAL A 2 -0.32 -40.39 -22.86
C VAL A 2 0.05 -39.89 -21.47
N SER A 3 1.25 -39.34 -21.33
CA SER A 3 1.69 -38.69 -20.11
C SER A 3 1.27 -37.22 -20.19
N ASP A 4 0.39 -36.84 -19.27
CA ASP A 4 -0.02 -35.47 -19.00
C ASP A 4 1.19 -34.60 -18.65
N GLU A 5 1.49 -33.61 -19.48
CA GLU A 5 2.19 -32.41 -19.04
C GLU A 5 1.14 -31.42 -18.50
N VAL A 6 0.91 -31.48 -17.19
CA VAL A 6 0.27 -30.38 -16.46
C VAL A 6 1.27 -29.24 -16.37
N GLY A 7 1.22 -28.34 -17.34
CA GLY A 7 2.00 -27.12 -17.38
C GLY A 7 1.69 -26.23 -16.18
N ALA A 8 2.73 -25.84 -15.46
CA ALA A 8 2.71 -24.87 -14.37
C ALA A 8 2.27 -23.49 -14.89
N VAL A 9 0.97 -23.18 -14.86
CA VAL A 9 0.41 -21.87 -15.22
C VAL A 9 -0.02 -21.04 -13.99
N GLY A 10 0.09 -21.58 -12.77
CA GLY A 10 -0.50 -20.94 -11.56
C GLY A 10 0.41 -20.00 -10.74
N GLY A 11 1.63 -19.73 -11.20
CA GLY A 11 2.69 -19.04 -10.43
C GLY A 11 2.57 -17.52 -10.41
N VAL A 12 2.86 -16.93 -11.57
CA VAL A 12 3.06 -15.49 -11.78
C VAL A 12 1.73 -14.74 -11.97
N GLY A 13 0.73 -15.39 -12.58
CA GLY A 13 -0.58 -14.78 -12.80
C GLY A 13 -1.33 -14.40 -11.52
N ALA A 14 -1.05 -15.07 -10.40
CA ALA A 14 -1.71 -14.81 -9.12
C ALA A 14 -1.27 -13.48 -8.48
N LEU A 15 0.04 -13.15 -8.51
CA LEU A 15 0.54 -11.87 -7.99
C LEU A 15 0.10 -10.70 -8.87
N VAL A 16 0.08 -10.90 -10.19
CA VAL A 16 -0.49 -9.94 -11.15
C VAL A 16 -1.96 -9.62 -10.83
N ALA A 17 -2.75 -10.63 -10.44
CA ALA A 17 -4.15 -10.45 -10.06
C ALA A 17 -4.30 -9.55 -8.82
N ALA A 18 -3.40 -9.63 -7.83
CA ALA A 18 -3.43 -8.76 -6.66
C ALA A 18 -3.36 -7.27 -7.04
N PHE A 19 -2.54 -6.88 -8.03
CA PHE A 19 -2.46 -5.49 -8.50
C PHE A 19 -3.64 -5.05 -9.38
N ARG A 20 -4.53 -5.98 -9.74
CA ARG A 20 -5.66 -5.74 -10.66
C ARG A 20 -7.03 -5.99 -10.03
N HIS A 21 -7.10 -6.50 -8.80
CA HIS A 21 -8.34 -6.97 -8.17
C HIS A 21 -9.32 -5.85 -7.79
N ASP A 22 -8.84 -4.62 -7.67
CA ASP A 22 -9.63 -3.51 -7.11
C ASP A 22 -9.66 -2.28 -8.03
N VAL A 23 -9.35 -2.47 -9.31
CA VAL A 23 -9.34 -1.40 -10.34
C VAL A 23 -10.69 -0.70 -10.45
N HIS A 24 -11.80 -1.36 -10.13
CA HIS A 24 -13.12 -0.74 -10.11
C HIS A 24 -13.21 0.48 -9.17
N LYS A 25 -12.41 0.54 -8.10
CA LYS A 25 -12.36 1.69 -7.18
C LYS A 25 -11.76 2.94 -7.84
N LEU A 26 -10.72 2.77 -8.67
CA LEU A 26 -10.16 3.85 -9.51
C LEU A 26 -11.19 4.41 -10.49
N ARG A 27 -12.16 3.57 -10.87
CA ARG A 27 -13.26 3.90 -11.80
C ARG A 27 -14.51 4.44 -11.08
N GLY A 28 -14.45 4.60 -9.75
CA GLY A 28 -15.57 5.09 -8.94
C GLY A 28 -16.79 4.17 -8.95
N ARG A 29 -16.58 2.86 -9.18
CA ARG A 29 -17.66 1.87 -9.24
C ARG A 29 -17.74 1.06 -7.97
N SER A 30 -18.92 0.50 -7.72
CA SER A 30 -19.09 -0.56 -6.72
C SER A 30 -18.48 -1.87 -7.23
N HIS A 31 -18.25 -2.82 -6.33
CA HIS A 31 -17.83 -4.16 -6.73
C HIS A 31 -18.90 -4.87 -7.59
N ALA A 32 -20.19 -4.62 -7.32
CA ALA A 32 -21.30 -5.21 -8.09
C ALA A 32 -21.35 -4.70 -9.54
N ASP A 33 -20.86 -3.49 -9.78
CA ASP A 33 -20.82 -2.83 -11.09
C ASP A 33 -19.42 -2.85 -11.72
N ALA A 34 -18.51 -3.65 -11.17
CA ALA A 34 -17.13 -3.74 -11.62
C ALA A 34 -17.03 -4.32 -13.04
N GLU A 35 -16.24 -3.65 -13.88
CA GLU A 35 -15.92 -4.18 -15.21
C GLU A 35 -14.93 -5.34 -15.07
N ARG A 36 -15.12 -6.39 -15.86
CA ARG A 36 -14.18 -7.53 -15.90
C ARG A 36 -12.93 -7.25 -16.72
N GLU A 37 -12.96 -6.20 -17.54
CA GLU A 37 -11.86 -5.81 -18.41
C GLU A 37 -11.75 -4.29 -18.46
N VAL A 38 -10.53 -3.78 -18.28
CA VAL A 38 -10.21 -2.35 -18.41
C VAL A 38 -8.89 -2.25 -19.18
N CYS A 39 -8.83 -1.34 -20.17
CA CYS A 39 -7.64 -1.16 -21.02
C CYS A 39 -7.16 -2.44 -21.72
N GLY A 40 -8.05 -3.38 -22.06
CA GLY A 40 -7.70 -4.67 -22.67
C GLY A 40 -7.15 -5.72 -21.69
N VAL A 41 -7.27 -5.46 -20.38
CA VAL A 41 -6.70 -6.28 -19.30
C VAL A 41 -7.82 -6.80 -18.41
N ARG A 42 -7.79 -8.09 -18.09
CA ARG A 42 -8.68 -8.67 -17.07
C ARG A 42 -8.37 -8.09 -15.69
N VAL A 43 -9.39 -7.59 -15.02
CA VAL A 43 -9.31 -6.91 -13.73
C VAL A 43 -10.46 -7.35 -12.83
N ASN A 44 -10.38 -6.99 -11.55
CA ASN A 44 -11.39 -7.29 -10.54
C ASN A 44 -11.64 -8.78 -10.31
N GLU A 45 -10.62 -9.60 -10.53
CA GLU A 45 -10.61 -11.03 -10.19
C GLU A 45 -10.30 -11.20 -8.70
N SER A 46 -10.91 -12.20 -8.06
CA SER A 46 -10.65 -12.49 -6.64
C SER A 46 -9.19 -12.88 -6.40
N VAL A 47 -8.65 -12.43 -5.27
CA VAL A 47 -7.28 -12.76 -4.84
C VAL A 47 -7.29 -14.05 -4.02
N ALA A 48 -6.32 -14.92 -4.28
CA ALA A 48 -6.21 -16.20 -3.60
C ALA A 48 -5.74 -16.07 -2.13
N CYS A 49 -5.78 -17.19 -1.39
CA CYS A 49 -5.22 -17.34 -0.05
C CYS A 49 -5.81 -16.39 1.02
N GLY A 50 -6.97 -15.76 0.78
CA GLY A 50 -7.58 -14.83 1.72
C GLY A 50 -6.85 -13.49 1.87
N ALA A 51 -5.83 -13.22 1.05
CA ALA A 51 -4.95 -12.06 1.20
C ALA A 51 -5.69 -10.71 1.13
N ASP A 52 -6.71 -10.59 0.28
CA ASP A 52 -7.60 -9.41 0.21
C ASP A 52 -8.35 -9.19 1.53
N GLY A 53 -8.99 -10.24 2.06
CA GLY A 53 -9.70 -10.19 3.33
C GLY A 53 -8.79 -9.78 4.49
N ASP A 54 -7.62 -10.42 4.61
CA ASP A 54 -6.67 -10.10 5.69
C ASP A 54 -6.14 -8.66 5.57
N ALA A 55 -5.81 -8.20 4.36
CA ALA A 55 -5.38 -6.81 4.13
C ALA A 55 -6.47 -5.78 4.47
N ALA A 56 -7.74 -6.12 4.21
CA ALA A 56 -8.86 -5.31 4.62
C ALA A 56 -8.93 -5.21 6.15
N VAL A 57 -8.81 -6.33 6.88
CA VAL A 57 -8.83 -6.34 8.36
C VAL A 57 -7.66 -5.53 8.96
N LEU A 58 -6.50 -5.47 8.31
CA LEU A 58 -5.39 -4.59 8.73
C LEU A 58 -5.75 -3.09 8.66
N SER A 59 -6.71 -2.72 7.80
CA SER A 59 -6.96 -1.33 7.42
C SER A 59 -8.29 -0.77 7.94
N ARG A 60 -9.34 -1.59 8.05
CA ARG A 60 -10.70 -1.17 8.42
C ARG A 60 -11.31 -2.07 9.50
N PRO A 61 -12.24 -1.57 10.35
CA PRO A 61 -12.86 -2.38 11.39
C PRO A 61 -13.54 -3.62 10.81
N ASP A 62 -13.57 -4.70 11.59
CA ASP A 62 -14.36 -5.89 11.28
C ASP A 62 -15.85 -5.60 11.38
N GLY A 63 -16.65 -6.27 10.54
CA GLY A 63 -18.11 -6.16 10.53
C GLY A 63 -18.65 -5.18 9.49
N ASP A 64 -19.94 -4.86 9.61
CA ASP A 64 -20.59 -3.93 8.69
C ASP A 64 -19.98 -2.54 8.85
N PRO A 65 -19.52 -1.91 7.75
CA PRO A 65 -18.78 -0.67 7.85
C PRO A 65 -19.67 0.48 8.32
N GLU A 66 -19.37 1.01 9.50
CA GLU A 66 -19.96 2.24 9.99
C GLU A 66 -19.34 3.46 9.26
N VAL A 67 -20.19 4.40 8.85
CA VAL A 67 -19.75 5.64 8.21
C VAL A 67 -18.94 6.45 9.22
N THR A 68 -17.62 6.53 9.03
CA THR A 68 -16.74 7.30 9.94
C THR A 68 -16.81 8.81 9.72
N VAL A 69 -17.30 9.25 8.55
CA VAL A 69 -17.52 10.67 8.21
C VAL A 69 -18.86 10.80 7.50
N GLU A 70 -19.89 11.25 8.22
CA GLU A 70 -21.33 11.21 7.84
C GLU A 70 -21.70 11.80 6.46
N ARG A 71 -20.80 12.53 5.80
CA ARG A 71 -21.05 13.19 4.50
C ARG A 71 -20.04 12.83 3.43
N HIS A 72 -19.09 11.95 3.73
CA HIS A 72 -18.08 11.54 2.78
C HIS A 72 -18.57 10.33 1.98
N VAL A 73 -19.08 10.60 0.78
CA VAL A 73 -19.56 9.56 -0.16
C VAL A 73 -18.68 9.47 -1.42
N SER A 74 -17.53 10.13 -1.40
CA SER A 74 -16.58 10.16 -2.52
C SER A 74 -15.59 8.98 -2.42
N PRO A 75 -15.11 8.43 -3.54
CA PRO A 75 -13.96 7.51 -3.53
C PRO A 75 -12.63 8.27 -3.38
N VAL A 76 -12.62 9.61 -3.43
CA VAL A 76 -11.43 10.42 -3.11
C VAL A 76 -11.06 10.22 -1.64
N ARG A 77 -9.78 10.08 -1.34
CA ARG A 77 -9.27 9.98 0.03
C ARG A 77 -9.26 11.34 0.75
N LEU A 78 -9.44 11.33 2.06
CA LEU A 78 -9.13 12.46 2.93
C LEU A 78 -7.70 12.36 3.46
N SER A 79 -6.97 13.47 3.42
CA SER A 79 -5.67 13.58 4.07
C SER A 79 -5.84 13.62 5.58
N LEU A 80 -5.05 12.82 6.30
CA LEU A 80 -4.98 12.92 7.77
C LEU A 80 -4.17 14.15 8.21
N VAL A 81 -3.34 14.71 7.32
CA VAL A 81 -2.52 15.90 7.58
C VAL A 81 -3.38 17.16 7.52
N THR A 82 -4.18 17.32 6.46
CA THR A 82 -4.96 18.56 6.22
C THR A 82 -6.45 18.41 6.52
N GLY A 83 -6.97 17.18 6.61
CA GLY A 83 -8.40 16.91 6.71
C GLY A 83 -9.18 17.13 5.40
N ALA A 84 -8.52 17.58 4.33
CA ALA A 84 -9.13 17.87 3.03
C ALA A 84 -9.08 16.67 2.07
N THR A 85 -9.88 16.73 1.00
CA THR A 85 -9.77 15.79 -0.12
C THR A 85 -8.43 15.98 -0.82
N VAL A 86 -7.76 14.88 -1.16
CA VAL A 86 -6.41 14.90 -1.76
C VAL A 86 -6.40 15.12 -3.27
N ALA A 87 -7.58 15.16 -3.88
CA ALA A 87 -7.77 15.38 -5.31
C ALA A 87 -9.08 16.14 -5.56
N ASP A 88 -9.12 16.89 -6.65
CA ASP A 88 -10.31 17.58 -7.11
C ASP A 88 -11.33 16.62 -7.72
N ARG A 89 -12.60 17.03 -7.74
CA ARG A 89 -13.68 16.21 -8.33
C ARG A 89 -13.46 15.85 -9.80
N GLY A 90 -12.72 16.68 -10.55
CA GLY A 90 -12.40 16.42 -11.96
C GLY A 90 -11.39 15.30 -12.17
N GLU A 91 -10.65 14.92 -11.12
CA GLU A 91 -9.63 13.86 -11.13
C GLU A 91 -10.22 12.48 -10.77
N VAL A 92 -11.53 12.41 -10.53
CA VAL A 92 -12.24 11.19 -10.16
C VAL A 92 -13.49 11.00 -11.03
N PRO A 93 -13.64 9.83 -11.70
CA PRO A 93 -12.74 8.66 -11.69
C PRO A 93 -11.41 8.93 -12.40
N ALA A 94 -10.39 8.13 -12.09
CA ALA A 94 -9.09 8.21 -12.78
C ALA A 94 -9.29 8.00 -14.28
N SER A 95 -8.54 8.72 -15.11
CA SER A 95 -8.56 8.57 -16.56
C SER A 95 -8.10 7.17 -17.00
N LEU A 96 -8.46 6.76 -18.22
CA LEU A 96 -8.00 5.47 -18.75
C LEU A 96 -6.48 5.40 -18.93
N GLU A 97 -5.82 6.54 -19.12
CA GLU A 97 -4.36 6.62 -19.22
C GLU A 97 -3.70 6.37 -17.87
N GLU A 98 -4.21 6.99 -16.81
CA GLU A 98 -3.73 6.75 -15.45
C GLU A 98 -3.95 5.30 -15.00
N VAL A 99 -5.12 4.73 -15.31
CA VAL A 99 -5.39 3.31 -15.02
C VAL A 99 -4.49 2.40 -15.84
N ARG A 100 -4.22 2.73 -17.12
CA ARG A 100 -3.29 1.97 -17.97
C ARG A 100 -1.88 1.94 -17.36
N GLY A 101 -1.42 3.02 -16.74
CA GLY A 101 -0.13 3.07 -16.05
C GLY A 101 -0.04 2.13 -14.84
N LEU A 102 -1.16 1.80 -14.20
CA LEU A 102 -1.22 0.89 -13.06
C LEU A 102 -1.42 -0.58 -13.45
N VAL A 103 -2.26 -0.85 -14.46
CA VAL A 103 -2.54 -2.24 -14.89
C VAL A 103 -1.54 -2.77 -15.91
N VAL A 104 -0.82 -1.87 -16.59
CA VAL A 104 0.23 -2.12 -17.60
C VAL A 104 -0.15 -3.26 -18.56
N PRO A 105 -0.95 -2.98 -19.62
CA PRO A 105 -1.43 -4.02 -20.53
C PRO A 105 -0.32 -4.87 -21.14
N GLY A 106 -0.48 -6.19 -21.11
CA GLY A 106 0.54 -7.14 -21.57
C GLY A 106 1.65 -7.43 -20.55
N CYS A 107 1.76 -6.66 -19.47
CA CYS A 107 2.69 -6.96 -18.39
C CYS A 107 2.22 -8.19 -17.61
N SER A 108 3.15 -9.13 -17.44
CA SER A 108 3.01 -10.30 -16.58
C SER A 108 4.04 -10.33 -15.46
N ASP A 109 4.91 -9.32 -15.38
CA ASP A 109 5.89 -9.20 -14.31
C ASP A 109 5.26 -8.52 -13.09
N SER A 110 5.15 -9.24 -11.98
CA SER A 110 4.64 -8.70 -10.74
C SER A 110 5.56 -7.64 -10.12
N ALA A 111 6.87 -7.67 -10.40
CA ALA A 111 7.80 -6.65 -9.94
C ALA A 111 7.54 -5.30 -10.62
N GLU A 112 7.26 -5.29 -11.93
CA GLU A 112 6.90 -4.08 -12.67
C GLU A 112 5.58 -3.48 -12.17
N LEU A 113 4.56 -4.32 -11.96
CA LEU A 113 3.28 -3.87 -11.40
C LEU A 113 3.43 -3.38 -9.96
N HIS A 114 4.23 -4.07 -9.15
CA HIS A 114 4.53 -3.65 -7.79
C HIS A 114 5.18 -2.28 -7.76
N ALA A 115 6.20 -2.05 -8.60
CA ALA A 115 6.86 -0.77 -8.73
C ALA A 115 5.89 0.34 -9.17
N ALA A 116 5.07 0.08 -10.19
CA ALA A 116 4.05 1.02 -10.68
C ALA A 116 3.07 1.43 -9.58
N TRP A 117 2.59 0.49 -8.76
CA TRP A 117 1.71 0.77 -7.62
C TRP A 117 2.43 1.47 -6.46
N LEU A 118 3.65 1.02 -6.13
CA LEU A 118 4.46 1.55 -5.02
C LEU A 118 4.78 3.04 -5.20
N THR A 119 4.97 3.49 -6.44
CA THR A 119 5.26 4.89 -6.75
C THR A 119 4.07 5.67 -7.32
N SER A 120 2.86 5.09 -7.29
CA SER A 120 1.69 5.75 -7.88
C SER A 120 1.13 6.86 -6.99
N GLY A 121 1.16 8.09 -7.50
CA GLY A 121 0.36 9.19 -6.95
C GLY A 121 -1.14 9.03 -7.23
N VAL A 122 -1.50 8.42 -8.38
CA VAL A 122 -2.90 8.18 -8.77
C VAL A 122 -3.60 7.27 -7.77
N ALA A 123 -3.02 6.11 -7.47
CA ALA A 123 -3.63 5.15 -6.55
C ALA A 123 -3.79 5.71 -5.12
N ALA A 124 -2.88 6.59 -4.70
CA ALA A 124 -2.93 7.26 -3.40
C ALA A 124 -4.08 8.29 -3.26
N ARG A 125 -4.70 8.70 -4.38
CA ARG A 125 -5.87 9.61 -4.37
C ARG A 125 -7.15 8.92 -3.90
N PHE A 126 -7.21 7.60 -3.99
CA PHE A 126 -8.44 6.85 -3.76
C PHE A 126 -8.43 6.22 -2.37
N ASN A 127 -9.56 6.30 -1.67
CA ASN A 127 -9.74 5.52 -0.46
C ASN A 127 -9.96 4.04 -0.80
N GLU A 128 -9.63 3.17 0.15
CA GLU A 128 -9.94 1.74 0.02
C GLU A 128 -11.46 1.51 0.11
N SER A 129 -12.12 2.28 0.97
CA SER A 129 -13.55 2.21 1.21
C SER A 129 -14.10 3.59 1.60
N VAL A 130 -15.24 3.95 1.01
CA VAL A 130 -15.92 5.23 1.25
C VAL A 130 -16.33 5.42 2.71
N TYR A 131 -16.50 4.32 3.46
CA TYR A 131 -16.86 4.34 4.88
C TYR A 131 -15.68 4.74 5.79
N VAL A 132 -14.45 4.56 5.32
CA VAL A 132 -13.20 4.87 6.03
C VAL A 132 -12.29 5.72 5.14
N PRO A 133 -12.63 7.00 4.91
CA PRO A 133 -12.08 7.80 3.82
C PRO A 133 -10.61 8.19 3.99
N TYR A 134 -10.00 7.90 5.14
CA TYR A 134 -8.57 8.07 5.40
C TYR A 134 -7.73 6.84 5.01
N THR A 135 -8.36 5.73 4.62
CA THR A 135 -7.65 4.58 4.05
C THR A 135 -7.16 4.90 2.63
N SER A 136 -6.27 4.07 2.10
CA SER A 136 -5.67 4.27 0.78
C SER A 136 -5.74 3.00 -0.04
N LEU A 137 -6.26 3.12 -1.26
CA LEU A 137 -6.33 2.03 -2.23
C LEU A 137 -4.94 1.51 -2.60
N LYS A 138 -3.96 2.42 -2.72
CA LYS A 138 -2.55 2.08 -2.94
C LYS A 138 -2.05 1.10 -1.89
N TYR A 139 -2.14 1.49 -0.62
CA TYR A 139 -1.60 0.69 0.47
C TYR A 139 -2.40 -0.59 0.73
N HIS A 140 -3.71 -0.57 0.52
CA HIS A 140 -4.49 -1.81 0.53
C HIS A 140 -3.96 -2.79 -0.52
N THR A 141 -3.82 -2.35 -1.78
CA THR A 141 -3.34 -3.20 -2.87
C THR A 141 -1.92 -3.72 -2.63
N LEU A 142 -1.03 -2.88 -2.12
CA LEU A 142 0.34 -3.28 -1.76
C LEU A 142 0.37 -4.29 -0.61
N LEU A 143 -0.50 -4.14 0.40
CA LEU A 143 -0.65 -5.11 1.49
C LEU A 143 -1.19 -6.44 0.97
N VAL A 144 -2.19 -6.43 0.07
CA VAL A 144 -2.71 -7.64 -0.58
C VAL A 144 -1.61 -8.40 -1.32
N ALA A 145 -0.79 -7.69 -2.10
CA ALA A 145 0.33 -8.29 -2.80
C ALA A 145 1.38 -8.89 -1.84
N ALA A 146 1.71 -8.18 -0.75
CA ALA A 146 2.67 -8.65 0.24
C ALA A 146 2.18 -9.87 1.01
N LEU A 147 0.91 -9.88 1.44
CA LEU A 147 0.32 -11.05 2.09
C LEU A 147 0.27 -12.23 1.13
N LEU A 148 -0.19 -12.03 -0.11
CA LEU A 148 -0.25 -13.10 -1.11
C LEU A 148 1.14 -13.68 -1.42
N ASP A 149 2.16 -12.85 -1.58
CA ASP A 149 3.53 -13.33 -1.82
C ASP A 149 4.04 -14.20 -0.67
N ASN A 150 3.86 -13.74 0.57
CA ASN A 150 4.28 -14.50 1.75
C ASN A 150 3.48 -15.79 1.94
N TYR A 151 2.16 -15.77 1.74
CA TYR A 151 1.32 -16.96 1.85
C TYR A 151 1.67 -18.01 0.81
N ARG A 152 2.04 -17.58 -0.41
CA ARG A 152 2.52 -18.48 -1.46
C ARG A 152 3.91 -19.03 -1.17
N ALA A 153 4.74 -18.29 -0.43
CA ALA A 153 6.01 -18.76 0.07
C ALA A 153 5.87 -19.71 1.29
N GLY A 154 4.64 -19.96 1.76
CA GLY A 154 4.35 -20.95 2.81
C GLY A 154 4.29 -20.40 4.22
N TYR A 155 4.35 -19.07 4.38
CA TYR A 155 4.18 -18.42 5.69
C TYR A 155 2.69 -18.26 6.01
N ALA A 156 2.31 -18.51 7.25
CA ALA A 156 1.01 -18.08 7.78
C ALA A 156 1.08 -16.61 8.23
N PHE A 157 -0.06 -15.99 8.56
CA PHE A 157 -0.08 -14.58 9.01
C PHE A 157 0.77 -14.38 10.27
N ASP A 158 0.73 -15.33 11.22
CA ASP A 158 1.44 -15.26 12.49
C ASP A 158 2.96 -15.45 12.36
N ASP A 159 3.43 -15.88 11.19
CA ASP A 159 4.85 -15.89 10.81
C ASP A 159 5.33 -14.55 10.24
N LEU A 160 4.45 -13.56 10.04
CA LEU A 160 4.80 -12.32 9.34
C LEU A 160 5.33 -11.23 10.26
N PHE A 161 6.27 -10.47 9.70
CA PHE A 161 6.92 -9.35 10.36
C PHE A 161 6.79 -8.08 9.53
N MET A 162 6.60 -6.96 10.22
CA MET A 162 6.90 -5.63 9.71
C MET A 162 8.40 -5.40 9.87
N VAL A 163 9.04 -4.96 8.79
CA VAL A 163 10.42 -4.45 8.83
C VAL A 163 10.39 -3.01 8.34
N ALA A 164 10.99 -2.11 9.11
CA ALA A 164 11.16 -0.71 8.76
C ALA A 164 12.66 -0.39 8.68
N GLU A 165 13.09 0.23 7.59
CA GLU A 165 14.50 0.55 7.39
C GLU A 165 14.67 1.91 6.72
N ARG A 166 15.80 2.57 7.00
CA ARG A 166 16.13 3.84 6.35
C ARG A 166 16.71 3.55 4.98
N PRO A 167 16.07 4.02 3.89
CA PRO A 167 16.59 3.79 2.57
C PRO A 167 17.79 4.70 2.32
N ALA A 168 18.77 4.22 1.55
CA ALA A 168 19.90 5.05 1.13
C ALA A 168 19.46 6.19 0.20
N ARG A 169 18.39 5.97 -0.57
CA ARG A 169 17.73 6.94 -1.45
C ARG A 169 16.23 6.72 -1.43
N GLY A 170 15.47 7.81 -1.37
CA GLY A 170 14.02 7.78 -1.56
C GLY A 170 13.62 7.61 -3.02
N PRO A 171 12.30 7.53 -3.28
CA PRO A 171 11.77 7.63 -4.63
C PRO A 171 12.20 8.97 -5.26
N PRO A 172 12.45 9.02 -6.58
CA PRO A 172 12.79 10.26 -7.25
C PRO A 172 11.62 11.25 -7.17
N THR A 173 11.94 12.54 -7.05
CA THR A 173 10.94 13.61 -6.98
C THR A 173 10.70 14.19 -8.38
N GLY A 174 9.47 14.17 -8.90
CA GLY A 174 9.09 14.80 -10.17
C GLY A 174 8.63 13.83 -11.24
N GLU A 175 8.86 14.17 -12.51
CA GLU A 175 8.45 13.38 -13.70
C GLU A 175 9.38 12.18 -13.98
N ASP A 176 10.38 11.96 -13.14
CA ASP A 176 11.29 10.81 -13.24
C ASP A 176 10.51 9.50 -13.08
N ASP A 177 10.93 8.46 -13.81
CA ASP A 177 10.31 7.13 -13.80
C ASP A 177 10.52 6.45 -12.44
N GLY A 178 9.62 6.74 -11.50
CA GLY A 178 9.62 6.18 -10.15
C GLY A 178 9.54 4.66 -10.14
N ALA A 179 8.88 4.05 -11.13
CA ALA A 179 8.79 2.60 -11.23
C ALA A 179 10.15 1.99 -11.60
N ALA A 180 10.86 2.57 -12.57
CA ALA A 180 12.23 2.16 -12.89
C ALA A 180 13.18 2.35 -11.69
N ALA A 181 13.04 3.44 -10.94
CA ALA A 181 13.83 3.67 -9.73
C ALA A 181 13.52 2.65 -8.63
N ALA A 182 12.24 2.27 -8.45
CA ALA A 182 11.84 1.24 -7.50
C ALA A 182 12.41 -0.13 -7.87
N LEU A 183 12.39 -0.50 -9.17
CA LEU A 183 12.98 -1.75 -9.65
C LEU A 183 14.49 -1.84 -9.43
N ALA A 184 15.19 -0.69 -9.45
CA ALA A 184 16.63 -0.61 -9.25
C ALA A 184 17.06 -0.45 -7.79
N ALA A 185 16.13 -0.21 -6.86
CA ALA A 185 16.45 0.12 -5.48
C ALA A 185 16.58 -1.14 -4.62
N ASP A 186 17.75 -1.35 -4.00
CA ASP A 186 18.02 -2.52 -3.14
C ASP A 186 17.04 -2.67 -1.96
N VAL A 187 16.48 -1.56 -1.48
CA VAL A 187 15.52 -1.53 -0.36
C VAL A 187 14.11 -1.99 -0.79
N VAL A 188 13.83 -2.00 -2.10
CA VAL A 188 12.53 -2.39 -2.65
C VAL A 188 12.58 -3.89 -2.97
N VAL A 189 11.96 -4.67 -2.09
CA VAL A 189 11.74 -6.10 -2.32
C VAL A 189 10.40 -6.27 -3.05
N SER A 190 10.46 -6.83 -4.26
CA SER A 190 9.29 -7.02 -5.11
C SER A 190 8.14 -7.70 -4.37
N CYS A 191 6.94 -7.15 -4.53
CA CYS A 191 5.69 -7.55 -3.87
C CYS A 191 5.67 -7.46 -2.33
N ARG A 192 6.80 -7.24 -1.64
CA ARG A 192 6.87 -7.21 -0.16
C ARG A 192 7.03 -5.82 0.44
N THR A 193 7.71 -4.91 -0.25
CA THR A 193 7.84 -3.51 0.18
C THR A 193 6.51 -2.79 -0.03
N VAL A 194 5.89 -2.32 1.04
CA VAL A 194 4.58 -1.67 1.00
C VAL A 194 4.65 -0.16 1.10
N LEU A 195 5.79 0.40 1.53
CA LEU A 195 6.06 1.84 1.56
C LEU A 195 7.52 2.08 1.21
N TRP A 196 7.79 3.10 0.40
CA TRP A 196 9.13 3.60 0.13
C TRP A 196 9.08 5.12 0.05
N THR A 197 9.72 5.76 1.03
CA THR A 197 9.90 7.22 1.09
C THR A 197 11.39 7.55 1.22
N SER A 198 11.76 8.82 1.24
CA SER A 198 13.10 9.32 1.51
C SER A 198 13.59 9.04 2.93
N GLU A 199 12.69 8.77 3.88
CA GLU A 199 13.02 8.63 5.31
C GLU A 199 12.87 7.21 5.82
N VAL A 200 11.95 6.44 5.24
CA VAL A 200 11.66 5.07 5.65
C VAL A 200 11.07 4.24 4.50
N ALA A 201 11.52 3.00 4.41
CA ALA A 201 10.88 1.93 3.68
C ALA A 201 10.27 0.94 4.66
N VAL A 202 9.08 0.41 4.34
CA VAL A 202 8.39 -0.62 5.14
C VAL A 202 8.10 -1.81 4.26
N ARG A 203 8.42 -3.01 4.74
CA ARG A 203 8.08 -4.29 4.10
C ARG A 203 7.37 -5.24 5.05
N VAL A 204 6.56 -6.12 4.48
CA VAL A 204 5.95 -7.26 5.17
C VAL A 204 6.58 -8.55 4.65
N THR A 205 7.16 -9.34 5.55
CA THR A 205 7.92 -10.55 5.18
C THR A 205 7.83 -11.63 6.26
N GLY A 206 7.79 -12.90 5.86
CA GLY A 206 7.98 -14.06 6.73
C GLY A 206 9.46 -14.41 6.98
N ASP A 207 10.38 -13.72 6.30
CA ASP A 207 11.83 -13.86 6.48
C ASP A 207 12.45 -12.49 6.82
N PRO A 208 12.34 -12.03 8.07
CA PRO A 208 12.90 -10.75 8.48
C PRO A 208 14.43 -10.84 8.65
N PRO A 209 15.16 -9.72 8.48
CA PRO A 209 16.57 -9.68 8.80
C PRO A 209 16.80 -9.94 10.30
N CYS A 210 17.98 -10.46 10.64
CA CYS A 210 18.37 -10.73 12.04
C CYS A 210 18.61 -9.46 12.87
N ASN A 211 18.74 -8.31 12.22
CA ASN A 211 18.96 -7.01 12.84
C ASN A 211 18.11 -5.93 12.14
N GLY A 212 18.00 -4.76 12.77
CA GLY A 212 17.18 -3.65 12.28
C GLY A 212 15.89 -3.46 13.06
N ALA A 213 14.99 -2.61 12.56
CA ALA A 213 13.70 -2.35 13.17
C ALA A 213 12.67 -3.37 12.64
N VAL A 214 12.40 -4.39 13.45
CA VAL A 214 11.54 -5.53 13.10
C VAL A 214 10.50 -5.73 14.21
N ALA A 215 9.26 -6.06 13.83
CA ALA A 215 8.22 -6.47 14.78
C ALA A 215 7.27 -7.49 14.14
N SER A 216 6.90 -8.53 14.88
CA SER A 216 5.85 -9.48 14.44
C SER A 216 4.50 -8.76 14.30
N LEU A 217 3.75 -9.09 13.24
CA LEU A 217 2.39 -8.58 13.01
C LEU A 217 1.37 -9.13 14.03
N GLY A 218 1.72 -10.21 14.74
CA GLY A 218 0.87 -10.85 15.75
C GLY A 218 0.15 -12.10 15.22
N ALA A 219 -0.68 -12.71 16.05
CA ALA A 219 -1.28 -14.03 15.78
C ALA A 219 -2.35 -14.07 14.66
N GLY A 220 -2.73 -12.92 14.12
CA GLY A 220 -3.77 -12.80 13.10
C GLY A 220 -3.96 -11.36 12.64
N PRO A 221 -4.64 -11.15 11.51
CA PRO A 221 -4.86 -9.82 10.96
C PRO A 221 -5.72 -9.02 11.92
N VAL A 222 -5.21 -7.86 12.35
CA VAL A 222 -5.90 -6.89 13.19
C VAL A 222 -5.39 -5.48 12.87
N ARG A 223 -6.18 -4.45 13.16
CA ARG A 223 -5.77 -3.05 13.04
C ARG A 223 -4.81 -2.64 14.15
N SER A 224 -3.58 -3.13 14.08
CA SER A 224 -2.55 -3.01 15.12
C SER A 224 -1.31 -2.23 14.65
N PHE A 225 -1.40 -1.36 13.64
CA PHE A 225 -0.21 -0.67 13.12
C PHE A 225 0.56 0.05 14.25
N ALA A 226 -0.11 0.88 15.04
CA ALA A 226 0.47 1.58 16.19
C ALA A 226 1.19 0.66 17.18
N ASP A 227 0.62 -0.51 17.48
CA ASP A 227 1.22 -1.50 18.38
C ASP A 227 2.45 -2.16 17.74
N THR A 228 2.32 -2.60 16.49
CA THR A 228 3.40 -3.21 15.70
C THR A 228 4.59 -2.24 15.57
N TRP A 229 4.33 -0.98 15.19
CA TRP A 229 5.35 0.07 15.13
C TRP A 229 6.00 0.30 16.48
N SER A 230 5.22 0.25 17.57
CA SER A 230 5.74 0.46 18.91
C SER A 230 6.63 -0.69 19.42
N ARG A 231 6.47 -1.88 18.87
CA ARG A 231 7.26 -3.08 19.17
C ARG A 231 8.49 -3.26 18.29
N LEU A 232 8.77 -2.34 17.36
CA LEU A 232 9.98 -2.39 16.53
C LEU A 232 11.23 -2.46 17.41
N THR A 233 12.10 -3.42 17.10
CA THR A 233 13.34 -3.71 17.86
C THR A 233 14.40 -2.61 17.79
N ALA A 234 14.26 -1.67 16.86
CA ALA A 234 15.14 -0.52 16.70
C ALA A 234 14.33 0.69 16.22
N GLN A 235 14.91 1.89 16.33
CA GLN A 235 14.24 3.11 15.89
C GLN A 235 14.40 3.31 14.37
N PRO A 236 13.32 3.23 13.56
CA PRO A 236 13.43 3.29 12.11
C PRO A 236 13.69 4.71 11.58
N LEU A 237 13.19 5.75 12.26
CA LEU A 237 13.31 7.15 11.82
C LEU A 237 14.46 7.89 12.47
N ASP A 238 15.00 8.90 11.78
CA ASP A 238 16.05 9.78 12.30
C ASP A 238 15.50 10.85 13.27
N LEU A 239 15.35 10.48 14.54
CA LEU A 239 14.72 11.32 15.56
C LEU A 239 15.52 12.56 15.98
N ASP A 240 16.74 12.72 15.47
CA ASP A 240 17.49 13.97 15.59
C ASP A 240 16.79 15.10 14.83
N ARG A 241 15.99 14.76 13.81
CA ARG A 241 15.12 15.69 13.08
C ARG A 241 13.77 15.76 13.77
N GLU A 242 13.45 16.94 14.30
CA GLU A 242 12.27 17.10 15.16
C GLU A 242 10.95 16.75 14.48
N TRP A 243 10.77 17.10 13.20
CA TRP A 243 9.56 16.75 12.48
C TRP A 243 9.37 15.24 12.34
N LEU A 244 10.46 14.44 12.31
CA LEU A 244 10.38 12.98 12.33
C LEU A 244 9.99 12.43 13.71
N ARG A 245 10.25 13.17 14.81
CA ARG A 245 9.66 12.84 16.13
C ARG A 245 8.15 13.00 16.11
N VAL A 246 7.64 14.01 15.42
CA VAL A 246 6.19 14.22 15.26
C VAL A 246 5.59 13.07 14.45
N VAL A 247 6.22 12.70 13.33
CA VAL A 247 5.79 11.54 12.53
C VAL A 247 5.75 10.27 13.38
N ASP A 248 6.84 9.94 14.08
CA ASP A 248 6.93 8.77 14.96
C ASP A 248 5.83 8.76 16.04
N ALA A 249 5.57 9.91 16.67
CA ALA A 249 4.54 10.04 17.69
C ALA A 249 3.11 9.85 17.13
N GLN A 250 2.84 10.30 15.91
CA GLN A 250 1.52 10.14 15.28
C GLN A 250 1.28 8.71 14.81
N VAL A 251 2.27 8.07 14.17
CA VAL A 251 2.10 6.69 13.68
C VAL A 251 1.89 5.70 14.83
N ARG A 252 2.43 5.96 16.02
CA ARG A 252 2.15 5.22 17.27
C ARG A 252 0.72 5.37 17.80
N ARG A 253 -0.15 6.12 17.12
CA ARG A 253 -1.58 6.30 17.47
C ARG A 253 -2.53 5.79 16.38
N ILE A 254 -2.02 5.61 15.16
CA ILE A 254 -2.83 5.16 14.02
C ILE A 254 -2.89 3.63 14.02
N ARG A 255 -4.10 3.08 14.10
CA ARG A 255 -4.32 1.62 14.13
C ARG A 255 -4.35 0.97 12.75
N SER A 256 -4.91 1.67 11.77
CA SER A 256 -5.04 1.20 10.39
C SER A 256 -3.68 1.21 9.68
N PHE A 257 -3.31 0.10 9.04
CA PHE A 257 -2.08 0.03 8.26
C PHE A 257 -2.12 0.99 7.06
N SER A 258 -3.16 0.95 6.22
CA SER A 258 -3.22 1.81 5.03
C SER A 258 -3.25 3.31 5.38
N THR A 259 -3.95 3.70 6.45
CA THR A 259 -3.94 5.10 6.92
C THR A 259 -2.58 5.52 7.46
N ALA A 260 -1.89 4.65 8.21
CA ALA A 260 -0.56 4.98 8.75
C ALA A 260 0.49 5.11 7.67
N LEU A 261 0.54 4.17 6.72
CA LEU A 261 1.46 4.21 5.59
C LEU A 261 1.22 5.45 4.71
N GLN A 262 -0.05 5.77 4.45
CA GLN A 262 -0.41 6.98 3.72
C GLN A 262 -0.08 8.27 4.47
N TYR A 263 -0.27 8.30 5.80
CA TYR A 263 0.14 9.44 6.60
C TYR A 263 1.65 9.68 6.52
N VAL A 264 2.46 8.62 6.56
CA VAL A 264 3.92 8.75 6.41
C VAL A 264 4.26 9.29 5.02
N GLU A 265 3.69 8.77 3.95
CA GLU A 265 3.92 9.28 2.60
C GLU A 265 3.47 10.75 2.45
N ASP A 266 2.28 11.11 2.93
CA ASP A 266 1.77 12.48 2.86
C ASP A 266 2.70 13.46 3.61
N VAL A 267 3.26 13.05 4.76
CA VAL A 267 4.16 13.91 5.54
C VAL A 267 5.59 13.92 5.02
N VAL A 268 6.10 12.82 4.46
CA VAL A 268 7.50 12.68 4.02
C VAL A 268 7.72 13.06 2.56
N GLU A 269 6.75 12.83 1.69
CA GLU A 269 6.83 13.14 0.25
C GLU A 269 5.86 14.27 -0.15
N GLY A 270 4.74 14.44 0.56
CA GLY A 270 3.73 15.44 0.22
C GLY A 270 4.15 16.90 0.50
N GLY A 271 3.75 17.82 -0.38
CA GLY A 271 4.00 19.25 -0.22
C GLY A 271 3.21 19.92 0.91
N ASP A 272 2.10 19.31 1.35
CA ASP A 272 1.23 19.89 2.38
C ASP A 272 1.85 19.89 3.78
N ALA A 273 2.88 19.06 3.99
CA ALA A 273 3.62 18.98 5.24
C ALA A 273 4.84 19.91 5.28
N VAL A 274 4.99 20.85 4.34
CA VAL A 274 6.09 21.84 4.36
C VAL A 274 6.12 22.62 5.66
N GLU A 275 4.97 22.92 6.28
CA GLU A 275 4.92 23.55 7.60
C GLU A 275 5.41 22.61 8.72
N LEU A 276 5.10 21.31 8.67
CA LEU A 276 5.62 20.32 9.62
C LEU A 276 7.14 20.15 9.47
N ARG A 277 7.66 20.17 8.23
CA ARG A 277 9.10 20.04 7.94
C ARG A 277 9.89 21.32 8.21
N GLY A 278 9.28 22.48 7.99
CA GLY A 278 9.89 23.81 8.15
C GLY A 278 9.66 24.46 9.52
N GLY A 279 8.74 23.93 10.33
CA GLY A 279 8.24 24.54 11.56
C GLY A 279 9.09 24.36 12.82
N VAL A 280 10.30 23.81 12.72
CA VAL A 280 11.22 23.66 13.86
C VAL A 280 12.43 24.55 13.67
N GLY A 281 12.16 25.85 13.79
CA GLY A 281 13.13 26.91 13.64
C GLY A 281 12.55 28.22 14.12
N ARG A 282 12.29 28.30 15.43
CA ARG A 282 12.24 29.57 16.16
C ARG A 282 12.94 29.41 17.50
#